data_AF-A0A397E2A0-F1
#
_entry.id   AF-A0A397E2A0-F1
#
_cell.length_a   1.000
_cell.length_b   1.000
_cell.length_c   1.000
_cell.angle_alpha   90.00
_cell.angle_beta   90.00
_cell.angle_gamma   90.00
#
_symmetry.space_group_name_H-M   'P 1'
#
loop_
_entity.id
_entity.type
_entity.pdbx_description
1 polymer ?
#
loop_
_entity_poly.entity_id
_entity_poly.type
_entity_poly.pdbx_seq_one_letter_code
_entity_poly.pdbx_strand_id
1 'polypeptide(L)'
;LGPFVVQSDLSVKRNPYAWNRKANMVFLESPAGVGFSQPVLNDTDYNDNFTTNRAYEFLEQFLELYPRYKNREFYITGESYAGIYIPFLVHKLVASPIANLSLTGFAIGNPFTDNIIDGTGECTSECESALEAGISMSEWDNSDVLNQYYIYGDVCKLQSNNQSKTLIPNKNIRPLTHRGLVGPCQDVYTASYLQLPTVQAAIHVIPDQIEWTDCSSAVTSHYTRSDSALSKYPTILQAGLKGLIYSGDADSNVNFIGTERWLTDEGLNLTVTEKWQAWFGPDKQLAGYTVRYTNLTFTTVKGAGHMVPAHRPLHALYLFECFLYGNRACQSFKYPKDALEYLSGADLGATTTAVVDSSANVWWVIGSLAALVGVALLGWRGYVHHFTSSYTELETKPIGSRK
;
A
#
# COMPACT_ATOMS: atom_id res chain seq x y z
N LEU A 1 -0.22 7.10 -1.29
CA LEU A 1 -0.48 8.39 -0.56
C LEU A 1 -0.87 9.58 -1.46
N GLY A 2 -0.72 9.49 -2.79
CA GLY A 2 -1.17 10.55 -3.72
C GLY A 2 -2.70 10.68 -3.83
N PRO A 3 -3.19 11.75 -4.51
CA PRO A 3 -4.62 12.06 -4.66
C PRO A 3 -5.40 11.07 -5.52
N PHE A 4 -4.72 10.32 -6.38
CA PHE A 4 -5.32 9.37 -7.30
C PHE A 4 -4.57 8.04 -7.28
N VAL A 5 -5.27 6.97 -7.64
CA VAL A 5 -4.72 5.63 -7.85
C VAL A 5 -5.13 5.15 -9.24
N VAL A 6 -4.15 4.74 -10.02
CA VAL A 6 -4.35 4.19 -11.37
C VAL A 6 -5.02 2.83 -11.26
N GLN A 7 -6.04 2.59 -12.09
CA GLN A 7 -6.77 1.33 -12.17
C GLN A 7 -6.22 0.44 -13.30
N SER A 8 -6.62 -0.83 -13.32
CA SER A 8 -6.18 -1.79 -14.34
C SER A 8 -6.60 -1.43 -15.77
N ASP A 9 -7.64 -0.61 -15.94
CA ASP A 9 -8.10 -0.06 -17.22
C ASP A 9 -7.43 1.28 -17.58
N LEU A 10 -6.38 1.67 -16.84
CA LEU A 10 -5.67 2.94 -16.95
C LEU A 10 -6.51 4.19 -16.64
N SER A 11 -7.71 4.02 -16.08
CA SER A 11 -8.44 5.13 -15.46
C SER A 11 -7.82 5.51 -14.12
N VAL A 12 -8.14 6.71 -13.60
CA VAL A 12 -7.69 7.15 -12.28
C VAL A 12 -8.88 7.31 -11.34
N LYS A 13 -8.75 6.73 -10.13
CA LYS A 13 -9.75 6.87 -9.07
C LYS A 13 -9.20 7.74 -7.94
N ARG A 14 -10.07 8.59 -7.36
CA ARG A 14 -9.69 9.38 -6.17
C ARG A 14 -9.29 8.48 -5.02
N ASN A 15 -8.18 8.82 -4.38
CA ASN A 15 -7.75 8.24 -3.13
C ASN A 15 -8.37 9.03 -1.96
N PRO A 16 -9.31 8.45 -1.18
CA PRO A 16 -9.88 9.15 -0.05
C PRO A 16 -8.86 9.38 1.09
N TYR A 17 -7.74 8.65 1.07
CA TYR A 17 -6.68 8.69 2.07
C TYR A 17 -5.46 9.52 1.65
N ALA A 18 -5.62 10.39 0.65
CA ALA A 18 -4.51 11.18 0.12
C ALA A 18 -3.93 12.18 1.14
N TRP A 19 -2.62 12.31 1.18
CA TRP A 19 -1.94 13.21 2.13
C TRP A 19 -2.11 14.69 1.77
N ASN A 20 -2.42 15.00 0.50
CA ASN A 20 -2.68 16.36 0.05
C ASN A 20 -4.05 16.92 0.49
N ARG A 21 -4.79 16.22 1.36
CA ARG A 21 -6.06 16.71 1.94
C ARG A 21 -5.88 17.97 2.78
N LYS A 22 -4.74 18.08 3.47
CA LYS A 22 -4.43 19.21 4.36
C LYS A 22 -3.05 19.82 4.12
N ALA A 23 -2.18 19.16 3.35
CA ALA A 23 -0.86 19.65 2.98
C ALA A 23 -0.75 19.91 1.46
N ASN A 24 0.14 20.81 1.06
CA ASN A 24 0.61 20.86 -0.33
C ASN A 24 1.73 19.84 -0.47
N MET A 25 1.57 18.88 -1.37
CA MET A 25 2.53 17.80 -1.59
C MET A 25 3.31 18.06 -2.88
N VAL A 26 4.63 17.94 -2.81
CA VAL A 26 5.53 17.93 -3.98
C VAL A 26 6.13 16.53 -4.05
N PHE A 27 5.97 15.86 -5.19
CA PHE A 27 6.59 14.58 -5.48
C PHE A 27 7.77 14.85 -6.40
N LEU A 28 8.98 14.59 -5.91
CA LEU A 28 10.21 14.82 -6.65
C LEU A 28 10.77 13.47 -7.12
N GLU A 29 10.90 13.28 -8.42
CA GLU A 29 11.66 12.18 -9.00
C GLU A 29 13.14 12.55 -8.99
N SER A 30 13.94 11.80 -8.24
CA SER A 30 15.36 12.08 -8.02
C SER A 30 16.11 10.78 -7.74
N PRO A 31 17.38 10.64 -8.16
CA PRO A 31 18.19 11.60 -8.93
C PRO A 31 17.84 11.66 -10.44
N ALA A 32 18.59 12.43 -11.21
CA ALA A 32 18.49 12.41 -12.68
C ALA A 32 18.71 10.99 -13.24
N GLY A 33 17.95 10.60 -14.25
CA GLY A 33 17.77 9.24 -14.76
C GLY A 33 16.60 8.47 -14.13
N VAL A 34 15.93 9.01 -13.11
CA VAL A 34 14.73 8.40 -12.49
C VAL A 34 13.45 8.98 -13.11
N GLY A 35 12.56 8.11 -13.58
CA GLY A 35 11.25 8.50 -14.12
C GLY A 35 11.38 9.52 -15.25
N PHE A 36 10.72 10.67 -15.09
CA PHE A 36 10.77 11.80 -16.02
C PHE A 36 11.95 12.75 -15.78
N SER A 37 12.69 12.61 -14.69
CA SER A 37 13.90 13.41 -14.43
C SER A 37 15.05 12.93 -15.31
N GLN A 38 15.03 13.25 -16.59
CA GLN A 38 16.05 12.88 -17.57
C GLN A 38 17.12 13.98 -17.74
N PRO A 39 18.31 13.68 -18.28
CA PRO A 39 18.81 12.37 -18.72
C PRO A 39 19.51 11.57 -17.60
N VAL A 40 19.90 10.32 -17.91
CA VAL A 40 20.92 9.59 -17.14
C VAL A 40 22.26 10.33 -17.26
N LEU A 41 22.96 10.50 -16.14
CA LEU A 41 24.22 11.22 -16.02
C LEU A 41 25.42 10.26 -16.01
N ASN A 42 26.62 10.81 -15.81
CA ASN A 42 27.84 10.02 -15.69
C ASN A 42 27.91 9.32 -14.32
N ASP A 43 28.61 8.20 -14.25
CA ASP A 43 28.77 7.37 -13.05
C ASP A 43 29.25 8.16 -11.81
N THR A 44 30.11 9.16 -12.02
CA THR A 44 30.63 10.01 -10.92
C THR A 44 29.56 10.85 -10.22
N ASP A 45 28.42 11.06 -10.88
CA ASP A 45 27.31 11.88 -10.39
C ASP A 45 26.28 11.06 -9.59
N TYR A 46 26.46 9.74 -9.46
CA TYR A 46 25.55 8.87 -8.73
C TYR A 46 26.08 8.52 -7.35
N ASN A 47 25.95 9.45 -6.40
CA ASN A 47 26.23 9.23 -4.98
C ASN A 47 25.38 10.15 -4.10
N ASP A 48 25.29 9.84 -2.80
CA ASP A 48 24.38 10.56 -1.88
C ASP A 48 24.70 12.04 -1.72
N ASN A 49 25.98 12.43 -1.76
CA ASN A 49 26.34 13.84 -1.70
C ASN A 49 25.89 14.59 -2.96
N PHE A 50 26.08 14.01 -4.15
CA PHE A 50 25.64 14.61 -5.40
C PHE A 50 24.12 14.74 -5.44
N THR A 51 23.39 13.64 -5.16
CA THR A 51 21.92 13.61 -5.10
C THR A 51 21.39 14.66 -4.12
N THR A 52 22.01 14.78 -2.94
CA THR A 52 21.67 15.79 -1.93
C THR A 52 21.89 17.20 -2.44
N ASN A 53 22.99 17.46 -3.15
CA ASN A 53 23.26 18.77 -3.72
C ASN A 53 22.23 19.16 -4.80
N ARG A 54 21.79 18.20 -5.63
CA ARG A 54 20.75 18.44 -6.64
C ARG A 54 19.38 18.67 -6.02
N ALA A 55 19.02 17.91 -4.98
CA ALA A 55 17.77 18.14 -4.25
C ALA A 55 17.75 19.50 -3.53
N TYR A 56 18.89 19.92 -2.97
CA TYR A 56 19.05 21.25 -2.38
C TYR A 56 18.87 22.36 -3.42
N GLU A 57 19.53 22.24 -4.57
CA GLU A 57 19.39 23.19 -5.69
C GLU A 57 17.95 23.26 -6.20
N PHE A 58 17.27 22.11 -6.32
CA PHE A 58 15.86 22.06 -6.68
C PHE A 58 15.00 22.90 -5.72
N LEU A 59 15.25 22.84 -4.41
CA LEU A 59 14.48 23.61 -3.44
C LEU A 59 14.70 25.13 -3.58
N GLU A 60 15.93 25.56 -3.90
CA GLU A 60 16.22 26.97 -4.19
C GLU A 60 15.42 27.44 -5.42
N GLN A 61 15.51 26.71 -6.52
CA GLN A 61 14.79 27.04 -7.77
C GLN A 61 13.27 26.94 -7.59
N PHE A 62 12.77 25.96 -6.84
CA PHE A 62 11.36 25.78 -6.57
C PHE A 62 10.78 26.98 -5.82
N LEU A 63 11.47 27.48 -4.79
CA LEU A 63 11.01 28.65 -4.04
C LEU A 63 11.13 29.95 -4.84
N GLU A 64 12.10 30.05 -5.75
CA GLU A 64 12.20 31.17 -6.68
C GLU A 64 11.01 31.18 -7.66
N LEU A 65 10.71 30.03 -8.27
CA LEU A 65 9.63 29.89 -9.25
C LEU A 65 8.23 29.96 -8.60
N TYR A 66 8.10 29.48 -7.35
CA TYR A 66 6.83 29.44 -6.62
C TYR A 66 6.91 30.21 -5.29
N PRO A 67 7.05 31.56 -5.34
CA PRO A 67 7.29 32.39 -4.15
C PRO A 67 6.14 32.33 -3.12
N ARG A 68 4.93 31.91 -3.53
CA ARG A 68 3.78 31.72 -2.62
C ARG A 68 4.00 30.65 -1.54
N TYR A 69 5.02 29.80 -1.70
CA TYR A 69 5.36 28.76 -0.74
C TYR A 69 6.49 29.15 0.22
N LYS A 70 7.11 30.31 0.03
CA LYS A 70 8.11 30.86 0.97
C LYS A 70 7.50 31.02 2.37
N ASN A 71 8.31 30.77 3.39
CA ASN A 71 7.98 30.89 4.81
C ASN A 71 6.83 29.99 5.31
N ARG A 72 6.35 29.05 4.50
CA ARG A 72 5.44 28.00 4.98
C ARG A 72 6.25 26.93 5.70
N GLU A 73 5.64 26.31 6.71
CA GLU A 73 6.21 25.11 7.34
C GLU A 73 6.53 24.07 6.26
N PHE A 74 7.78 23.64 6.23
CA PHE A 74 8.31 22.75 5.22
C PHE A 74 8.72 21.43 5.88
N TYR A 75 8.24 20.34 5.31
CA TYR A 75 8.48 18.99 5.78
C TYR A 75 9.05 18.14 4.66
N ILE A 76 10.01 17.29 4.99
CA ILE A 76 10.59 16.32 4.04
C ILE A 76 10.13 14.93 4.43
N THR A 77 9.50 14.21 3.50
CA THR A 77 9.04 12.84 3.76
C THR A 77 9.48 11.88 2.67
N GLY A 78 9.74 10.63 3.02
CA GLY A 78 10.15 9.60 2.07
C GLY A 78 10.11 8.21 2.69
N GLU A 79 10.52 7.22 1.91
CA GLU A 79 10.47 5.81 2.28
C GLU A 79 11.73 5.07 1.86
N SER A 80 12.06 3.96 2.51
CA SER A 80 13.11 3.03 2.06
C SER A 80 14.50 3.68 2.08
N TYR A 81 15.21 3.68 0.94
CA TYR A 81 16.50 4.34 0.75
C TYR A 81 16.46 5.87 0.99
N ALA A 82 15.27 6.47 1.11
CA ALA A 82 15.15 7.81 1.65
C ALA A 82 15.61 7.93 3.12
N GLY A 83 15.80 6.81 3.84
CA GLY A 83 16.54 6.74 5.09
C GLY A 83 18.00 7.18 4.99
N ILE A 84 18.58 7.19 3.78
CA ILE A 84 19.85 7.85 3.47
C ILE A 84 19.61 9.27 2.93
N TYR A 85 18.74 9.43 1.93
CA TYR A 85 18.55 10.74 1.27
C TYR A 85 18.07 11.85 2.22
N ILE A 86 17.10 11.54 3.09
CA ILE A 86 16.48 12.55 3.94
C ILE A 86 17.45 13.05 5.01
N PRO A 87 18.17 12.19 5.78
CA PRO A 87 19.16 12.69 6.72
C PRO A 87 20.27 13.50 6.06
N PHE A 88 20.73 13.12 4.86
CA PHE A 88 21.72 13.92 4.14
C PHE A 88 21.17 15.31 3.77
N LEU A 89 19.96 15.38 3.22
CA LEU A 89 19.33 16.64 2.83
C LEU A 89 18.97 17.52 4.04
N VAL A 90 18.37 16.94 5.08
CA VAL A 90 18.03 17.65 6.32
C VAL A 90 19.29 18.18 6.99
N HIS A 91 20.35 17.37 7.08
CA HIS A 91 21.65 17.84 7.60
C HIS A 91 22.19 19.02 6.79
N LYS A 92 22.15 18.94 5.45
CA LYS A 92 22.59 20.04 4.58
C LYS A 92 21.76 21.30 4.80
N LEU A 93 20.44 21.19 4.93
CA LEU A 93 19.55 22.34 5.16
C LEU A 93 19.70 22.95 6.57
N VAL A 94 20.06 22.15 7.57
CA VAL A 94 20.40 22.68 8.91
C VAL A 94 21.74 23.40 8.87
N ALA A 95 22.76 22.82 8.22
CA ALA A 95 24.10 23.39 8.14
C ALA A 95 24.19 24.59 7.19
N SER A 96 23.34 24.63 6.16
CA SER A 96 23.28 25.70 5.15
C SER A 96 21.81 25.97 4.82
N PRO A 97 21.10 26.78 5.64
CA PRO A 97 19.69 27.06 5.42
C PRO A 97 19.41 27.82 4.13
N ILE A 98 18.38 27.41 3.40
CA ILE A 98 17.85 28.16 2.25
C ILE A 98 17.00 29.31 2.76
N ALA A 99 17.24 30.52 2.26
CA ALA A 99 16.48 31.70 2.65
C ALA A 99 14.97 31.53 2.35
N ASN A 100 14.12 31.80 3.34
CA ASN A 100 12.67 31.64 3.30
C ASN A 100 12.16 30.19 3.18
N LEU A 101 13.02 29.18 3.38
CA LEU A 101 12.60 27.79 3.57
C LEU A 101 12.51 27.51 5.07
N SER A 102 11.30 27.37 5.60
CA SER A 102 11.07 27.12 7.03
C SER A 102 11.05 25.61 7.29
N LEU A 103 12.23 24.97 7.37
CA LEU A 103 12.35 23.55 7.69
C LEU A 103 11.79 23.26 9.09
N THR A 104 10.70 22.48 9.16
CA THR A 104 9.94 22.23 10.39
C THR A 104 10.07 20.78 10.87
N GLY A 105 10.21 19.82 9.96
CA GLY A 105 10.30 18.42 10.33
C GLY A 105 10.60 17.48 9.17
N PHE A 106 10.79 16.22 9.51
CA PHE A 106 10.97 15.15 8.54
C PHE A 106 10.28 13.87 9.00
N ALA A 107 9.80 13.07 8.04
CA ALA A 107 9.23 11.75 8.31
C ALA A 107 9.79 10.69 7.37
N ILE A 108 10.22 9.54 7.89
CA ILE A 108 10.78 8.47 7.04
C ILE A 108 10.07 7.15 7.35
N GLY A 109 9.48 6.57 6.30
CA GLY A 109 8.84 5.25 6.34
C GLY A 109 9.83 4.14 6.03
N ASN A 110 9.84 3.06 6.82
CA ASN A 110 10.67 1.87 6.61
C ASN A 110 12.11 2.25 6.19
N PRO A 111 12.85 3.02 7.03
CA PRO A 111 14.07 3.69 6.60
C PRO A 111 15.29 2.75 6.56
N PHE A 112 15.87 2.57 5.38
CA PHE A 112 17.23 2.02 5.29
C PHE A 112 18.21 3.12 5.67
N THR A 113 18.89 2.95 6.80
CA THR A 113 19.71 3.94 7.48
C THR A 113 21.16 3.50 7.62
N ASP A 114 21.43 2.21 7.77
CA ASP A 114 22.75 1.65 8.00
C ASP A 114 22.87 0.23 7.44
N ASN A 115 23.86 -0.01 6.58
CA ASN A 115 24.04 -1.30 5.91
C ASN A 115 24.39 -2.46 6.84
N ILE A 116 24.95 -2.17 8.01
CA ILE A 116 25.30 -3.15 9.02
C ILE A 116 24.12 -3.25 9.97
N ILE A 117 23.79 -2.20 10.72
CA ILE A 117 22.84 -2.26 11.85
C ILE A 117 21.42 -2.69 11.42
N ASP A 118 20.95 -2.24 10.25
CA ASP A 118 19.62 -2.62 9.75
C ASP A 118 19.55 -4.13 9.42
N GLY A 119 20.67 -4.70 8.97
CA GLY A 119 20.80 -6.09 8.52
C GLY A 119 21.40 -7.05 9.56
N THR A 120 22.13 -6.56 10.57
CA THR A 120 22.87 -7.37 11.57
C THR A 120 21.99 -7.84 12.71
N GLY A 121 20.76 -8.24 12.40
CA GLY A 121 20.11 -9.19 13.28
C GLY A 121 20.85 -10.49 13.16
N GLU A 122 21.68 -10.83 14.15
CA GLU A 122 21.95 -12.24 14.44
C GLU A 122 20.60 -12.88 14.75
N CYS A 123 19.92 -13.33 13.69
CA CYS A 123 18.88 -14.32 13.76
C CYS A 123 19.59 -15.49 14.44
N THR A 124 19.13 -15.88 15.63
CA THR A 124 19.71 -17.05 16.30
C THR A 124 19.64 -18.24 15.34
N SER A 125 20.45 -19.28 15.55
CA SER A 125 20.39 -20.49 14.72
C SER A 125 18.96 -21.03 14.57
N GLU A 126 18.12 -20.87 15.59
CA GLU A 126 16.72 -21.26 15.58
C GLU A 126 15.85 -20.33 14.73
N CYS A 127 16.08 -19.02 14.80
CA CYS A 127 15.43 -18.01 13.95
C CYS A 127 15.80 -18.25 12.48
N GLU A 128 17.07 -18.49 12.18
CA GLU A 128 17.57 -18.71 10.83
C GLU A 128 17.01 -20.03 10.28
N SER A 129 17.04 -21.09 11.10
CA SER A 129 16.40 -22.37 10.75
C SER A 129 14.89 -22.24 10.52
N ALA A 130 14.18 -21.42 11.32
CA ALA A 130 12.75 -21.21 11.15
C ALA A 130 12.43 -20.38 9.89
N LEU A 131 13.28 -19.40 9.56
CA LEU A 131 13.18 -18.61 8.34
C LEU A 131 13.48 -19.48 7.12
N GLU A 132 14.57 -20.24 7.13
CA GLU A 132 14.93 -21.20 6.09
C GLU A 132 13.85 -22.27 5.93
N ALA A 133 13.31 -22.81 7.03
CA ALA A 133 12.18 -23.73 6.99
C ALA A 133 10.94 -23.07 6.38
N GLY A 134 10.62 -21.83 6.74
CA GLY A 134 9.50 -21.09 6.16
C GLY A 134 9.66 -20.83 4.65
N ILE A 135 10.87 -20.48 4.22
CA ILE A 135 11.21 -20.25 2.81
C ILE A 135 11.20 -21.59 2.05
N SER A 136 11.87 -22.62 2.56
CA SER A 136 11.98 -23.94 1.91
C SER A 136 10.66 -24.71 1.88
N MET A 137 9.81 -24.59 2.91
CA MET A 137 8.48 -25.19 2.96
C MET A 137 7.43 -24.46 2.11
N SER A 138 7.77 -23.29 1.55
CA SER A 138 6.87 -22.59 0.60
C SER A 138 6.79 -23.27 -0.78
N GLU A 139 7.44 -24.44 -0.95
CA GLU A 139 7.37 -25.33 -2.13
C GLU A 139 7.64 -24.64 -3.49
N TRP A 140 8.40 -23.55 -3.56
CA TRP A 140 8.85 -23.06 -4.86
C TRP A 140 10.11 -22.21 -4.78
N ASP A 141 11.13 -22.65 -5.50
CA ASP A 141 12.48 -22.08 -5.69
C ASP A 141 12.50 -20.71 -6.41
N ASN A 142 11.39 -19.95 -6.36
CA ASN A 142 11.33 -18.59 -6.88
C ASN A 142 10.88 -17.62 -5.79
N SER A 143 11.63 -16.53 -5.67
CA SER A 143 11.26 -15.27 -4.99
C SER A 143 9.92 -14.65 -5.46
N ASP A 144 9.22 -15.28 -6.41
CA ASP A 144 7.96 -14.84 -7.00
C ASP A 144 6.71 -15.20 -6.15
N VAL A 145 6.84 -15.94 -5.04
CA VAL A 145 5.67 -16.40 -4.24
C VAL A 145 5.48 -15.59 -2.96
N LEU A 146 6.56 -15.27 -2.25
CA LEU A 146 6.54 -14.44 -1.04
C LEU A 146 6.84 -12.98 -1.39
N ASN A 147 5.96 -12.07 -0.97
CA ASN A 147 6.21 -10.64 -1.09
C ASN A 147 7.05 -10.15 0.11
N GLN A 148 8.36 -9.95 -0.09
CA GLN A 148 9.27 -9.46 0.97
C GLN A 148 8.94 -8.03 1.45
N TYR A 149 8.27 -7.23 0.62
CA TYR A 149 7.81 -5.90 1.01
C TYR A 149 6.50 -5.95 1.80
N TYR A 150 5.81 -7.09 1.85
CA TYR A 150 4.65 -7.30 2.68
C TYR A 150 4.41 -8.80 2.86
N ILE A 151 4.87 -9.39 3.96
CA ILE A 151 4.90 -10.87 4.13
C ILE A 151 3.51 -11.52 4.14
N TYR A 152 2.45 -10.74 4.38
CA TYR A 152 1.05 -11.19 4.30
C TYR A 152 0.38 -10.81 2.97
N GLY A 153 1.10 -10.10 2.11
CA GLY A 153 0.64 -9.53 0.86
C GLY A 153 0.75 -10.50 -0.29
N ASP A 154 -0.13 -10.31 -1.26
CA ASP A 154 -0.04 -11.03 -2.52
C ASP A 154 1.07 -10.46 -3.41
N VAL A 155 1.55 -11.32 -4.31
CA VAL A 155 2.53 -11.01 -5.34
C VAL A 155 1.86 -10.67 -6.66
N CYS A 156 2.46 -9.78 -7.44
CA CYS A 156 1.98 -9.47 -8.79
C CYS A 156 2.30 -10.63 -9.76
N LYS A 157 1.29 -11.40 -10.16
CA LYS A 157 1.47 -12.49 -11.15
C LYS A 157 1.41 -12.04 -12.61
N LEU A 158 1.10 -10.77 -12.90
CA LEU A 158 1.07 -10.23 -14.27
C LEU A 158 2.45 -10.08 -14.90
N GLN A 159 3.51 -9.90 -14.10
CA GLN A 159 4.86 -9.80 -14.63
C GLN A 159 5.44 -11.15 -15.07
N SER A 160 4.99 -12.25 -14.46
CA SER A 160 5.59 -13.59 -14.56
C SER A 160 5.09 -14.47 -15.72
N ASN A 161 4.07 -14.08 -16.49
CA ASN A 161 3.53 -14.90 -17.57
C ASN A 161 3.33 -14.10 -18.88
N ASN A 162 4.01 -14.52 -19.95
CA ASN A 162 3.87 -13.90 -21.28
C ASN A 162 2.41 -13.85 -21.78
N GLN A 163 1.58 -14.80 -21.36
CA GLN A 163 0.15 -14.81 -21.67
C GLN A 163 -0.63 -13.66 -21.03
N SER A 164 -0.29 -13.23 -19.81
CA SER A 164 -1.01 -12.09 -19.19
C SER A 164 -0.64 -10.78 -19.86
N LYS A 165 0.63 -10.61 -20.28
CA LYS A 165 1.12 -9.45 -21.06
C LYS A 165 0.33 -9.27 -22.36
N THR A 166 -0.09 -10.37 -23.01
CA THR A 166 -0.95 -10.33 -24.21
C THR A 166 -2.44 -10.05 -23.90
N LEU A 167 -2.89 -10.31 -22.67
CA LEU A 167 -4.30 -10.15 -22.25
C LEU A 167 -4.61 -8.77 -21.67
N ILE A 168 -3.60 -7.93 -21.41
CA ILE A 168 -3.71 -6.56 -20.85
C ILE A 168 -4.65 -5.65 -21.66
N PRO A 169 -4.67 -5.64 -23.01
CA PRO A 169 -5.48 -4.64 -23.73
C PRO A 169 -7.00 -4.79 -23.52
N ASN A 170 -7.49 -5.97 -23.10
CA ASN A 170 -8.88 -6.36 -23.30
C ASN A 170 -9.65 -6.85 -22.06
N LYS A 171 -9.09 -6.80 -20.84
CA LYS A 171 -9.84 -7.23 -19.64
C LYS A 171 -9.66 -6.32 -18.43
N ASN A 172 -10.79 -5.76 -17.98
CA ASN A 172 -10.98 -5.15 -16.66
C ASN A 172 -10.77 -6.22 -15.57
N ILE A 173 -9.56 -6.29 -15.00
CA ILE A 173 -9.33 -7.10 -13.80
C ILE A 173 -10.14 -6.46 -12.68
N ARG A 174 -11.18 -7.16 -12.19
CA ARG A 174 -12.02 -6.68 -11.10
C ARG A 174 -11.13 -6.44 -9.88
N PRO A 175 -11.15 -5.24 -9.28
CA PRO A 175 -10.51 -5.01 -7.99
C PRO A 175 -11.10 -6.01 -6.99
N LEU A 176 -10.25 -6.85 -6.41
CA LEU A 176 -10.67 -7.71 -5.31
C LEU A 176 -11.07 -6.79 -4.15
N THR A 177 -12.37 -6.67 -3.91
CA THR A 177 -12.99 -5.72 -2.97
C THR A 177 -12.59 -5.91 -1.51
N HIS A 178 -11.81 -6.95 -1.19
CA HIS A 178 -11.31 -7.24 0.15
C HIS A 178 -9.86 -6.76 0.39
N ARG A 179 -9.17 -6.22 -0.63
CA ARG A 179 -7.72 -5.94 -0.57
C ARG A 179 -7.35 -4.44 -0.62
N GLY A 180 -8.30 -3.54 -0.33
CA GLY A 180 -8.05 -2.10 -0.31
C GLY A 180 -7.98 -1.45 -1.70
N LEU A 181 -7.52 -0.19 -1.75
CA LEU A 181 -7.46 0.62 -2.98
C LEU A 181 -6.23 0.30 -3.84
N VAL A 182 -5.15 -0.20 -3.24
CA VAL A 182 -3.87 -0.51 -3.89
C VAL A 182 -3.66 -2.02 -3.82
N GLY A 183 -3.62 -2.68 -4.97
CA GLY A 183 -3.50 -4.14 -5.07
C GLY A 183 -2.15 -4.62 -5.62
N PRO A 184 -1.93 -5.95 -5.71
CA PRO A 184 -0.76 -6.50 -6.38
C PRO A 184 -0.79 -6.07 -7.86
N CYS A 185 0.34 -5.58 -8.38
CA CYS A 185 0.51 -4.98 -9.73
C CYS A 185 0.19 -3.49 -9.88
N GLN A 186 0.02 -2.74 -8.79
CA GLN A 186 -0.24 -1.29 -8.87
C GLN A 186 0.85 -0.52 -9.62
N ASP A 187 2.11 -0.92 -9.44
CA ASP A 187 3.30 -0.45 -10.15
C ASP A 187 3.15 -0.60 -11.67
N VAL A 188 2.72 -1.77 -12.14
CA VAL A 188 2.52 -2.08 -13.57
C VAL A 188 1.50 -1.14 -14.21
N TYR A 189 0.36 -0.96 -13.55
CA TYR A 189 -0.69 -0.07 -14.04
C TYR A 189 -0.21 1.39 -14.04
N THR A 190 0.50 1.81 -12.99
CA THR A 190 1.04 3.16 -12.88
C THR A 190 2.05 3.44 -13.98
N ALA A 191 2.98 2.53 -14.24
CA ALA A 191 3.94 2.64 -15.34
C ALA A 191 3.24 2.78 -16.69
N SER A 192 2.28 1.89 -16.97
CA SER A 192 1.51 1.92 -18.21
C SER A 192 0.75 3.23 -18.40
N TYR A 193 0.18 3.80 -17.33
CA TYR A 193 -0.52 5.08 -17.36
C TYR A 193 0.42 6.25 -17.63
N LEU A 194 1.59 6.29 -16.98
CA LEU A 194 2.58 7.36 -17.13
C LEU A 194 3.29 7.34 -18.50
N GLN A 195 3.24 6.20 -19.21
CA GLN A 195 3.70 6.10 -20.59
C GLN A 195 2.68 6.58 -21.64
N LEU A 196 1.43 6.87 -21.25
CA LEU A 196 0.44 7.38 -22.21
C LEU A 196 0.85 8.77 -22.73
N PRO A 197 0.90 8.99 -24.06
CA PRO A 197 1.28 10.29 -24.62
C PRO A 197 0.40 11.44 -24.15
N THR A 198 -0.90 11.19 -23.96
CA THR A 198 -1.85 12.17 -23.45
C THR A 198 -1.56 12.56 -21.99
N VAL A 199 -1.08 11.61 -21.19
CA VAL A 199 -0.68 11.86 -19.80
C VAL A 199 0.59 12.68 -19.78
N GLN A 200 1.64 12.27 -20.50
CA GLN A 200 2.90 13.00 -20.56
C GLN A 200 2.74 14.43 -21.07
N ALA A 201 1.91 14.65 -22.09
CA ALA A 201 1.56 15.98 -22.56
C ALA A 201 0.85 16.81 -21.47
N ALA A 202 -0.06 16.21 -20.71
CA ALA A 202 -0.80 16.88 -19.65
C ALA A 202 0.05 17.26 -18.42
N ILE A 203 1.11 16.50 -18.14
CA ILE A 203 2.08 16.81 -17.06
C ILE A 203 3.35 17.51 -17.58
N HIS A 204 3.35 17.95 -18.84
CA HIS A 204 4.41 18.75 -19.46
C HIS A 204 5.81 18.08 -19.42
N VAL A 205 5.86 16.78 -19.71
CA VAL A 205 7.12 16.03 -19.78
C VAL A 205 7.97 16.52 -20.96
N ILE A 206 9.28 16.71 -20.74
CA ILE A 206 10.26 17.18 -21.73
C ILE A 206 11.54 16.33 -21.60
N PRO A 207 12.06 15.74 -22.70
CA PRO A 207 11.44 15.64 -24.03
C PRO A 207 10.16 14.81 -24.00
N ASP A 208 9.31 14.92 -25.02
CA ASP A 208 8.10 14.12 -25.11
C ASP A 208 8.42 12.64 -25.35
N GLN A 209 7.51 11.75 -24.93
CA GLN A 209 7.59 10.29 -25.13
C GLN A 209 8.73 9.60 -24.36
N ILE A 210 8.85 9.89 -23.06
CA ILE A 210 9.77 9.18 -22.17
C ILE A 210 9.20 7.79 -21.85
N GLU A 211 10.00 6.74 -22.03
CA GLU A 211 9.71 5.40 -21.53
C GLU A 211 9.84 5.40 -19.99
N TRP A 212 8.79 5.84 -19.29
CA TRP A 212 8.80 5.93 -17.83
C TRP A 212 8.84 4.53 -17.20
N THR A 213 9.77 4.33 -16.28
CA THR A 213 9.84 3.15 -15.42
C THR A 213 9.80 3.57 -13.95
N ASP A 214 9.32 2.67 -13.10
CA ASP A 214 9.21 2.88 -11.65
C ASP A 214 10.59 2.98 -10.97
N CYS A 215 11.51 2.12 -11.37
CA CYS A 215 12.90 2.11 -10.92
C CYS A 215 13.84 2.19 -12.13
N SER A 216 14.93 2.94 -12.01
CA SER A 216 15.95 3.05 -13.04
C SER A 216 17.11 2.10 -12.74
N SER A 217 17.24 1.04 -13.53
CA SER A 217 18.34 0.07 -13.40
C SER A 217 19.69 0.71 -13.69
N ALA A 218 19.76 1.63 -14.66
CA ALA A 218 20.96 2.39 -14.98
C ALA A 218 21.42 3.22 -13.79
N VAL A 219 20.52 4.02 -13.18
CA VAL A 219 20.87 4.77 -11.97
C VAL A 219 21.34 3.81 -10.87
N THR A 220 20.61 2.71 -10.65
CA THR A 220 20.92 1.74 -9.59
C THR A 220 22.29 1.10 -9.76
N SER A 221 22.70 0.74 -10.99
CA SER A 221 23.99 0.09 -11.26
C SER A 221 25.18 1.02 -11.10
N HIS A 222 24.99 2.32 -11.30
CA HIS A 222 26.05 3.33 -11.17
C HIS A 222 26.09 3.99 -9.79
N TYR A 223 25.07 3.77 -8.94
CA TYR A 223 24.96 4.46 -7.66
C TYR A 223 25.94 3.96 -6.60
N THR A 224 26.88 4.83 -6.23
CA THR A 224 27.77 4.65 -5.09
C THR A 224 27.03 5.05 -3.80
N ARG A 225 26.56 4.03 -3.07
CA ARG A 225 25.79 4.16 -1.83
C ARG A 225 26.69 4.48 -0.64
N SER A 226 26.25 5.37 0.24
CA SER A 226 26.84 5.51 1.57
C SER A 226 26.45 4.32 2.44
N ASP A 227 27.38 3.86 3.26
CA ASP A 227 27.14 2.76 4.20
C ASP A 227 26.11 3.13 5.27
N SER A 228 26.11 4.40 5.71
CA SER A 228 25.31 4.86 6.83
C SER A 228 24.94 6.33 6.76
N ALA A 229 23.74 6.66 7.24
CA ALA A 229 23.28 8.02 7.50
C ALA A 229 23.37 8.44 8.98
N LEU A 230 23.80 7.55 9.88
CA LEU A 230 23.81 7.80 11.33
C LEU A 230 24.63 9.03 11.72
N SER A 231 25.75 9.26 11.03
CA SER A 231 26.62 10.44 11.24
C SER A 231 25.90 11.78 11.05
N LYS A 232 24.74 11.82 10.38
CA LYS A 232 23.97 13.04 10.13
C LYS A 232 23.04 13.41 11.28
N TYR A 233 22.56 12.40 12.01
CA TYR A 233 21.54 12.60 13.05
C TYR A 233 21.95 13.50 14.22
N PRO A 234 23.20 13.53 14.72
CA PRO A 234 23.58 14.44 15.80
C PRO A 234 23.25 15.91 15.51
N THR A 235 23.60 16.40 14.31
CA THR A 235 23.26 17.77 13.86
C THR A 235 21.75 17.96 13.71
N ILE A 236 21.05 16.96 13.15
CA ILE A 236 19.60 17.01 12.91
C ILE A 236 18.83 17.09 14.24
N LEU A 237 19.19 16.25 15.21
CA LEU A 237 18.51 16.16 16.51
C LEU A 237 18.73 17.42 17.35
N GLN A 238 19.88 18.08 17.22
CA GLN A 238 20.17 19.36 17.88
C GLN A 238 19.38 20.52 17.29
N ALA A 239 18.93 20.43 16.03
CA ALA A 239 18.17 21.49 15.37
C ALA A 239 16.73 21.63 15.89
N GLY A 240 16.23 20.71 16.72
CA GLY A 240 14.89 20.81 17.32
C GLY A 240 13.74 20.61 16.32
N LEU A 241 13.99 19.92 15.20
CA LEU A 241 12.99 19.59 14.20
C LEU A 241 12.00 18.53 14.71
N LYS A 242 10.79 18.49 14.13
CA LYS A 242 9.86 17.37 14.34
C LYS A 242 10.34 16.16 13.53
N GLY A 243 10.95 15.16 14.18
CA GLY A 243 11.34 13.89 13.54
C GLY A 243 10.31 12.78 13.77
N LEU A 244 9.84 12.14 12.69
CA LEU A 244 9.05 10.91 12.75
C LEU A 244 9.75 9.80 11.96
N ILE A 245 9.99 8.68 12.60
CA ILE A 245 10.32 7.43 11.92
C ILE A 245 9.13 6.51 12.07
N TYR A 246 8.72 5.85 10.99
CA TYR A 246 7.65 4.87 11.06
C TYR A 246 7.98 3.65 10.22
N SER A 247 7.56 2.46 10.68
CA SER A 247 7.81 1.22 9.94
C SER A 247 6.56 0.34 9.94
N GLY A 248 6.22 -0.21 8.79
CA GLY A 248 5.27 -1.32 8.72
C GLY A 248 5.85 -2.57 9.38
N ASP A 249 5.10 -3.21 10.29
CA ASP A 249 5.58 -4.38 11.03
C ASP A 249 5.60 -5.70 10.23
N ALA A 250 5.10 -5.66 8.99
CA ALA A 250 5.06 -6.79 8.06
C ALA A 250 6.00 -6.59 6.85
N ASP A 251 6.91 -5.63 6.92
CA ASP A 251 8.02 -5.48 5.98
C ASP A 251 9.20 -6.34 6.42
N SER A 252 9.65 -7.27 5.57
CA SER A 252 10.87 -8.04 5.84
C SER A 252 12.11 -7.45 5.17
N ASN A 253 11.95 -6.52 4.23
CA ASN A 253 13.07 -5.95 3.49
C ASN A 253 13.75 -4.82 4.30
N VAL A 254 12.97 -3.87 4.81
CA VAL A 254 13.44 -2.87 5.79
C VAL A 254 12.60 -2.98 7.05
N ASN A 255 12.89 -4.05 7.80
CA ASN A 255 12.09 -4.44 8.94
C ASN A 255 12.19 -3.43 10.10
N PHE A 256 11.11 -3.34 10.88
CA PHE A 256 11.02 -2.38 11.99
C PHE A 256 12.03 -2.67 13.11
N ILE A 257 12.50 -3.91 13.26
CA ILE A 257 13.47 -4.30 14.29
C ILE A 257 14.84 -3.69 13.97
N GLY A 258 15.28 -3.75 12.71
CA GLY A 258 16.48 -3.04 12.24
C GLY A 258 16.36 -1.54 12.49
N THR A 259 15.17 -0.96 12.24
CA THR A 259 14.90 0.44 12.57
C THR A 259 15.06 0.73 14.07
N GLU A 260 14.57 -0.15 14.95
CA GLU A 260 14.74 0.00 16.40
C GLU A 260 16.21 -0.06 16.82
N ARG A 261 17.01 -0.97 16.27
CA ARG A 261 18.42 -1.14 16.63
C ARG A 261 19.23 0.14 16.46
N TRP A 262 19.14 0.80 15.31
CA TRP A 262 19.92 2.02 15.11
C TRP A 262 19.40 3.21 15.95
N LEU A 263 18.17 3.15 16.44
CA LEU A 263 17.63 4.13 17.40
C LEU A 263 18.11 3.88 18.84
N THR A 264 18.46 2.64 19.18
CA THR A 264 18.95 2.24 20.52
C THR A 264 20.48 2.25 20.58
N ASP A 265 21.03 1.53 21.55
CA ASP A 265 22.45 1.43 21.87
C ASP A 265 23.33 0.83 20.76
N GLU A 266 22.75 0.16 19.75
CA GLU A 266 23.49 -0.30 18.58
C GLU A 266 23.81 0.83 17.59
N GLY A 267 23.11 1.97 17.66
CA GLY A 267 23.34 3.14 16.80
C GLY A 267 23.42 4.46 17.57
N LEU A 268 22.32 5.23 17.57
CA LEU A 268 22.28 6.60 18.09
C LEU A 268 22.16 6.69 19.62
N ASN A 269 21.82 5.59 20.29
CA ASN A 269 21.58 5.51 21.73
C ASN A 269 20.65 6.62 22.24
N LEU A 270 19.49 6.76 21.59
CA LEU A 270 18.56 7.84 21.90
C LEU A 270 17.91 7.66 23.27
N THR A 271 17.76 8.76 24.00
CA THR A 271 17.10 8.76 25.31
C THR A 271 15.59 8.67 25.16
N VAL A 272 14.99 7.61 25.70
CA VAL A 272 13.54 7.40 25.74
C VAL A 272 12.87 8.39 26.69
N THR A 273 11.91 9.15 26.19
CA THR A 273 11.07 10.09 26.95
C THR A 273 9.69 9.49 27.26
N GLU A 274 9.14 8.69 26.34
CA GLU A 274 7.94 7.89 26.57
C GLU A 274 8.17 6.47 26.09
N LYS A 275 7.93 5.51 26.98
CA LYS A 275 8.14 4.08 26.71
C LYS A 275 7.17 3.58 25.63
N TRP A 276 7.56 2.47 25.01
CA TRP A 276 6.78 1.72 24.05
C TRP A 276 5.33 1.53 24.50
N GLN A 277 4.40 2.09 23.75
CA GLN A 277 2.97 2.08 24.08
C GLN A 277 2.13 1.95 22.82
N ALA A 278 0.98 1.29 22.96
CA ALA A 278 0.03 1.14 21.87
C ALA A 278 -0.53 2.51 21.44
N TRP A 279 -0.70 2.69 20.13
CA TRP A 279 -1.49 3.80 19.58
C TRP A 279 -2.68 3.26 18.79
N PHE A 280 -3.74 4.06 18.76
CA PHE A 280 -5.01 3.68 18.16
C PHE A 280 -5.35 4.63 17.02
N GLY A 281 -5.86 4.05 15.94
CA GLY A 281 -6.30 4.79 14.78
C GLY A 281 -7.60 5.57 15.02
N PRO A 282 -8.04 6.36 14.01
CA PRO A 282 -9.31 7.08 14.08
C PRO A 282 -10.52 6.13 14.06
N ASP A 283 -10.32 4.88 13.62
CA ASP A 283 -11.23 3.74 13.68
C ASP A 283 -11.31 3.07 15.08
N LYS A 284 -10.56 3.59 16.06
CA LYS A 284 -10.46 3.05 17.44
C LYS A 284 -9.85 1.65 17.52
N GLN A 285 -9.19 1.19 16.47
CA GLN A 285 -8.45 -0.07 16.47
C GLN A 285 -6.99 0.15 16.84
N LEU A 286 -6.38 -0.89 17.42
CA LEU A 286 -4.93 -0.92 17.62
C LEU A 286 -4.24 -0.75 16.27
N ALA A 287 -3.47 0.32 16.11
CA ALA A 287 -2.83 0.68 14.86
C ALA A 287 -1.32 0.39 14.89
N GLY A 288 -0.74 0.14 16.06
CA GLY A 288 0.65 -0.25 16.25
C GLY A 288 1.16 0.25 17.59
N TYR A 289 2.47 0.50 17.68
CA TYR A 289 3.12 0.96 18.90
C TYR A 289 4.05 2.15 18.62
N THR A 290 4.25 2.99 19.63
CA THR A 290 5.06 4.20 19.55
C THR A 290 6.01 4.27 20.74
N VAL A 291 7.24 4.68 20.48
CA VAL A 291 8.21 5.12 21.48
C VAL A 291 8.63 6.55 21.15
N ARG A 292 8.76 7.41 22.17
CA ARG A 292 9.26 8.78 21.98
C ARG A 292 10.67 8.90 22.55
N TYR A 293 11.52 9.52 21.76
CA TYR A 293 12.84 9.96 22.14
C TYR A 293 12.89 11.49 22.20
N THR A 294 14.01 12.04 22.64
CA THR A 294 14.24 13.49 22.52
C THR A 294 14.30 13.90 21.04
N ASN A 295 13.38 14.78 20.61
CA ASN A 295 13.27 15.33 19.24
C ASN A 295 13.00 14.31 18.11
N LEU A 296 12.67 13.06 18.43
CA LEU A 296 12.34 12.04 17.44
C LEU A 296 11.31 11.04 18.00
N THR A 297 10.33 10.66 17.18
CA THR A 297 9.33 9.64 17.51
C THR A 297 9.48 8.46 16.58
N PHE A 298 9.47 7.24 17.10
CA PHE A 298 9.39 6.02 16.30
C PHE A 298 8.02 5.36 16.46
N THR A 299 7.42 4.90 15.37
CA THR A 299 6.08 4.30 15.38
C THR A 299 5.96 3.11 14.42
N THR A 300 5.54 1.96 14.92
CA THR A 300 5.15 0.83 14.06
C THR A 300 3.71 0.97 13.58
N VAL A 301 3.44 0.46 12.37
CA VAL A 301 2.10 0.40 11.80
C VAL A 301 1.70 -1.05 11.56
N LYS A 302 0.72 -1.52 12.32
CA LYS A 302 0.34 -2.92 12.43
C LYS A 302 -0.30 -3.46 11.16
N GLY A 303 0.26 -4.56 10.65
CA GLY A 303 -0.16 -5.24 9.44
C GLY A 303 0.11 -4.44 8.17
N ALA A 304 1.06 -3.50 8.21
CA ALA A 304 1.53 -2.78 7.03
C ALA A 304 2.88 -3.35 6.58
N GLY A 305 3.08 -3.52 5.27
CA GLY A 305 4.39 -3.75 4.68
C GLY A 305 5.18 -2.45 4.46
N HIS A 306 6.17 -2.50 3.58
CA HIS A 306 7.12 -1.44 3.23
C HIS A 306 6.42 -0.13 2.86
N MET A 307 5.49 -0.20 1.90
CA MET A 307 4.63 0.92 1.53
C MET A 307 3.47 1.08 2.52
N VAL A 308 3.74 1.61 3.71
CA VAL A 308 2.72 1.78 4.76
C VAL A 308 1.46 2.48 4.26
N PRO A 309 1.53 3.59 3.49
CA PRO A 309 0.33 4.26 3.00
C PRO A 309 -0.44 3.49 1.92
N ALA A 310 0.12 2.42 1.35
CA ALA A 310 -0.59 1.52 0.44
C ALA A 310 -1.36 0.43 1.21
N HIS A 311 -0.72 -0.16 2.23
CA HIS A 311 -1.28 -1.29 2.98
C HIS A 311 -2.25 -0.87 4.10
N ARG A 312 -1.96 0.25 4.80
CA ARG A 312 -2.78 0.80 5.89
C ARG A 312 -3.08 2.28 5.66
N PRO A 313 -3.85 2.62 4.61
CA PRO A 313 -3.99 4.01 4.16
C PRO A 313 -4.71 4.92 5.19
N LEU A 314 -5.67 4.39 5.96
CA LEU A 314 -6.34 5.14 7.04
C LEU A 314 -5.37 5.49 8.17
N HIS A 315 -4.67 4.50 8.72
CA HIS A 315 -3.69 4.69 9.80
C HIS A 315 -2.51 5.54 9.34
N ALA A 316 -2.04 5.39 8.10
CA ALA A 316 -0.98 6.21 7.53
C ALA A 316 -1.38 7.68 7.39
N LEU A 317 -2.61 7.97 6.91
CA LEU A 317 -3.12 9.34 6.84
C LEU A 317 -3.26 9.95 8.24
N TYR A 318 -3.78 9.19 9.21
CA TYR A 318 -3.91 9.65 10.59
C TYR A 318 -2.56 9.97 11.21
N LEU A 319 -1.58 9.06 11.06
CA LEU A 319 -0.22 9.25 11.54
C LEU A 319 0.42 10.51 10.93
N PHE A 320 0.27 10.70 9.62
CA PHE A 320 0.74 11.89 8.91
C PHE A 320 0.08 13.19 9.40
N GLU A 321 -1.25 13.23 9.52
CA GLU A 321 -1.96 14.43 10.01
C GLU A 321 -1.61 14.73 11.48
N CYS A 322 -1.42 13.73 12.33
CA CYS A 322 -0.96 13.92 13.71
C CYS A 322 0.48 14.41 13.78
N PHE A 323 1.36 13.95 12.89
CA PHE A 323 2.73 14.43 12.79
C PHE A 323 2.81 15.92 12.43
N LEU A 324 2.03 16.35 11.44
CA LEU A 324 2.01 17.75 11.01
C LEU A 324 1.41 18.68 12.08
N TYR A 325 0.18 18.35 12.52
CA TYR A 325 -0.65 19.28 13.30
C TYR A 325 -0.67 18.99 14.81
N GLY A 326 -0.08 17.89 15.25
CA GLY A 326 -0.12 17.41 16.63
C GLY A 326 -1.39 16.63 16.97
N ASN A 327 -1.29 15.81 18.02
CA ASN A 327 -2.34 14.87 18.43
C ASN A 327 -3.70 15.52 18.69
N ARG A 328 -3.72 16.70 19.32
CA ARG A 328 -4.97 17.41 19.64
C ARG A 328 -5.74 17.81 18.39
N ALA A 329 -5.04 18.30 17.36
CA ALA A 329 -5.67 18.73 16.12
C ALA A 329 -6.14 17.53 15.31
N CYS A 330 -5.28 16.52 15.13
CA CYS A 330 -5.60 15.37 14.28
C CYS A 330 -6.77 14.53 14.79
N GLN A 331 -6.97 14.43 16.12
CA GLN A 331 -8.11 13.74 16.73
C GLN A 331 -9.47 14.41 16.42
N SER A 332 -9.47 15.70 16.09
CA SER A 332 -10.68 16.45 15.71
C SER A 332 -11.04 16.33 14.23
N PHE A 333 -10.13 15.79 13.41
CA PHE A 333 -10.33 15.71 11.97
C PHE A 333 -11.29 14.58 11.58
N LYS A 334 -11.93 14.75 10.42
CA LYS A 334 -12.81 13.74 9.82
C LYS A 334 -12.01 12.85 8.88
N TYR A 335 -11.91 11.57 9.21
CA TYR A 335 -11.25 10.57 8.39
C TYR A 335 -12.26 9.79 7.53
N PRO A 336 -11.84 9.26 6.37
CA PRO A 336 -12.67 8.34 5.61
C PRO A 336 -12.99 7.10 6.45
N LYS A 337 -14.17 6.52 6.23
CA LYS A 337 -14.58 5.26 6.85
C LYS A 337 -14.25 4.12 5.89
N ASP A 338 -13.47 3.15 6.34
CA ASP A 338 -13.29 1.88 5.63
C ASP A 338 -14.39 0.91 6.06
N ALA A 339 -15.23 0.46 5.13
CA ALA A 339 -16.33 -0.47 5.43
C ALA A 339 -15.86 -1.80 6.06
N LEU A 340 -14.59 -2.20 5.84
CA LEU A 340 -14.02 -3.43 6.40
C LEU A 340 -13.48 -3.25 7.83
N GLU A 341 -12.85 -2.12 8.14
CA GLU A 341 -12.34 -1.80 9.50
C GLU A 341 -13.45 -1.26 10.43
N TYR A 342 -14.53 -0.72 9.84
CA TYR A 342 -15.66 -0.08 10.54
C TYR A 342 -16.62 -1.07 11.25
N LEU A 343 -16.62 -2.35 10.88
CA LEU A 343 -17.51 -3.37 11.49
C LEU A 343 -17.06 -3.84 12.88
N SER A 344 -16.04 -3.22 13.47
CA SER A 344 -15.47 -3.55 14.79
C SER A 344 -16.27 -3.02 16.00
N GLY A 345 -17.53 -2.59 15.80
CA GLY A 345 -18.43 -2.18 16.89
C GLY A 345 -18.36 -0.70 17.29
N ALA A 346 -17.70 0.15 16.50
CA ALA A 346 -17.50 1.57 16.82
C ALA A 346 -18.68 2.50 16.47
N ASP A 347 -19.68 2.01 15.71
CA ASP A 347 -20.89 2.76 15.39
C ASP A 347 -22.14 2.03 15.90
N LEU A 348 -22.63 2.45 17.06
CA LEU A 348 -23.93 2.01 17.60
C LEU A 348 -25.12 2.59 16.81
N GLY A 349 -24.87 3.52 15.88
CA GLY A 349 -25.83 4.13 14.97
C GLY A 349 -25.76 3.57 13.54
N ALA A 350 -24.96 2.52 13.29
CA ALA A 350 -25.00 1.80 12.04
C ALA A 350 -26.40 1.21 11.94
N THR A 351 -27.27 1.87 11.16
CA THR A 351 -28.63 1.41 10.95
C THR A 351 -28.55 -0.03 10.51
N THR A 352 -28.97 -0.95 11.38
CA THR A 352 -29.37 -2.29 10.97
C THR A 352 -30.66 -2.12 10.17
N THR A 353 -30.62 -1.39 9.06
CA THR A 353 -31.47 -1.74 7.95
C THR A 353 -30.92 -3.09 7.50
N ALA A 354 -31.37 -4.15 8.19
CA ALA A 354 -31.64 -5.39 7.51
C ALA A 354 -32.38 -4.94 6.25
N VAL A 355 -31.69 -5.01 5.12
CA VAL A 355 -32.37 -5.06 3.84
C VAL A 355 -33.12 -6.37 3.93
N VAL A 356 -34.30 -6.34 4.55
CA VAL A 356 -35.33 -7.31 4.29
C VAL A 356 -35.68 -7.02 2.85
N ASP A 357 -34.91 -7.63 1.96
CA ASP A 357 -35.26 -7.69 0.56
C ASP A 357 -36.54 -8.52 0.50
N SER A 358 -37.67 -7.83 0.63
CA SER A 358 -38.99 -8.42 0.49
C SER A 358 -39.15 -9.09 -0.88
N SER A 359 -38.31 -8.76 -1.87
CA SER A 359 -38.30 -9.44 -3.17
C SER A 359 -37.64 -10.83 -3.11
N ALA A 360 -36.63 -11.04 -2.25
CA ALA A 360 -36.03 -12.37 -2.06
C ALA A 360 -37.06 -13.37 -1.51
N ASN A 361 -37.89 -12.93 -0.53
CA ASN A 361 -38.97 -13.76 0.00
C ASN A 361 -40.05 -14.05 -1.05
N VAL A 362 -40.36 -13.09 -1.93
CA VAL A 362 -41.32 -13.30 -3.03
C VAL A 362 -40.81 -14.35 -4.01
N TRP A 363 -39.53 -14.31 -4.40
CA TRP A 363 -38.96 -15.32 -5.31
C TRP A 363 -38.85 -16.71 -4.66
N TRP A 364 -38.53 -16.80 -3.37
CA TRP A 364 -38.55 -18.06 -2.63
C TRP A 364 -39.97 -18.63 -2.48
N VAL A 365 -40.98 -17.79 -2.23
CA VAL A 365 -42.39 -18.20 -2.16
C VAL A 365 -42.91 -18.62 -3.53
N ILE A 366 -42.62 -17.85 -4.59
CA ILE A 366 -42.99 -18.19 -5.97
C ILE A 366 -42.31 -19.49 -6.40
N GLY A 367 -41.01 -19.66 -6.12
CA GLY A 367 -40.27 -20.88 -6.43
C GLY A 367 -40.81 -22.10 -5.67
N SER A 368 -41.16 -21.92 -4.39
CA SER A 368 -41.72 -22.99 -3.55
C SER A 368 -43.14 -23.38 -3.99
N LEU A 369 -43.97 -22.40 -4.37
CA LEU A 369 -45.31 -22.63 -4.91
C LEU A 369 -45.25 -23.32 -6.29
N ALA A 370 -44.33 -22.90 -7.16
CA ALA A 370 -44.12 -23.55 -8.46
C ALA A 370 -43.66 -25.00 -8.30
N ALA A 371 -42.77 -25.28 -7.35
CA ALA A 371 -42.33 -26.63 -7.01
C ALA A 371 -43.49 -27.49 -6.46
N LEU A 372 -44.31 -26.94 -5.55
CA LEU A 372 -45.48 -27.63 -5.01
C LEU A 372 -46.53 -27.93 -6.09
N VAL A 373 -46.78 -26.99 -7.01
CA VAL A 373 -47.68 -27.22 -8.17
C VAL A 373 -47.08 -28.28 -9.09
N GLY A 374 -45.77 -28.26 -9.34
CA GLY A 374 -45.07 -29.28 -10.11
C GLY A 374 -45.22 -30.68 -9.50
N VAL A 375 -45.00 -30.81 -8.20
CA VAL A 375 -45.18 -32.07 -7.45
C VAL A 375 -46.65 -32.52 -7.45
N ALA A 376 -47.59 -31.60 -7.29
CA ALA A 376 -49.02 -31.90 -7.35
C ALA A 376 -49.46 -32.36 -8.74
N LEU A 377 -48.94 -31.75 -9.82
CA LEU A 377 -49.22 -32.15 -11.20
C LEU A 377 -48.60 -33.51 -11.55
N LEU A 378 -47.39 -33.79 -11.05
CA LEU A 378 -46.76 -35.11 -11.20
C LEU A 378 -47.49 -36.18 -10.40
N GLY A 379 -47.92 -35.85 -9.17
CA GLY A 379 -48.77 -36.70 -8.34
C GLY A 379 -50.14 -36.95 -8.97
N TRP A 380 -50.78 -35.94 -9.56
CA TRP A 380 -52.04 -36.06 -10.30
C TRP A 380 -51.86 -36.92 -11.55
N ARG A 381 -50.78 -36.73 -12.32
CA ARG A 381 -50.44 -37.61 -13.45
C ARG A 381 -50.25 -39.06 -13.01
N GLY A 382 -49.52 -39.29 -11.91
CA GLY A 382 -49.36 -40.62 -11.33
C GLY A 382 -50.69 -41.23 -10.88
N TYR A 383 -51.53 -40.44 -10.21
CA TYR A 383 -52.86 -40.85 -9.75
C TYR A 383 -53.80 -41.20 -10.91
N VAL A 384 -53.88 -40.35 -11.95
CA VAL A 384 -54.67 -40.61 -13.16
C VAL A 384 -54.14 -41.83 -13.90
N HIS A 385 -52.82 -42.01 -14.01
CA HIS A 385 -52.25 -43.19 -14.65
C HIS A 385 -52.56 -44.48 -13.87
N HIS A 386 -52.55 -44.42 -12.54
CA HIS A 386 -52.88 -45.56 -11.67
C HIS A 386 -54.38 -45.93 -11.70
N PHE A 387 -55.28 -44.96 -11.88
CA PHE A 387 -56.73 -45.21 -11.95
C PHE A 387 -57.27 -45.49 -13.36
N THR A 388 -56.51 -45.20 -14.42
CA THR A 388 -56.89 -45.53 -15.81
C THR A 388 -56.40 -46.90 -16.29
N SER A 389 -55.57 -47.61 -15.51
CA SER A 389 -55.05 -48.93 -15.87
C SER A 389 -55.81 -50.12 -15.27
N SER A 390 -57.06 -49.93 -14.84
CA SER A 390 -57.91 -51.01 -14.33
C SER A 390 -59.20 -51.03 -15.14
N TYR A 391 -59.23 -51.75 -16.25
CA TYR A 391 -60.39 -52.45 -16.87
C TYR A 391 -59.98 -52.86 -18.29
N THR A 392 -59.64 -54.13 -18.47
CA THR A 392 -59.69 -54.79 -19.78
C THR A 392 -60.43 -56.11 -19.60
N GLU A 393 -61.55 -56.24 -20.32
CA GLU A 393 -62.49 -57.37 -20.26
C GLU A 393 -61.86 -58.71 -20.67
N LEU A 394 -62.33 -59.78 -20.03
CA LEU A 394 -62.12 -61.17 -20.42
C LEU A 394 -63.01 -61.51 -21.62
N GLU A 395 -62.43 -61.65 -22.81
CA GLU A 395 -63.13 -62.26 -23.95
C GLU A 395 -63.05 -63.80 -23.88
N THR A 396 -64.21 -64.44 -24.02
CA THR A 396 -64.35 -65.90 -24.10
C THR A 396 -64.69 -66.34 -25.52
N LYS A 397 -63.77 -67.12 -26.13
CA LYS A 397 -63.91 -68.28 -27.06
C LYS A 397 -64.74 -68.14 -28.36
N PRO A 398 -64.31 -68.77 -29.47
CA PRO A 398 -64.66 -70.19 -29.68
C PRO A 398 -63.61 -71.10 -30.35
N ILE A 399 -63.85 -72.41 -30.18
CA ILE A 399 -63.14 -73.57 -30.72
C ILE A 399 -63.65 -73.88 -32.14
N GLY A 400 -62.74 -74.27 -33.04
CA GLY A 400 -63.03 -74.98 -34.31
C GLY A 400 -62.06 -74.55 -35.42
N SER A 401 -61.49 -75.40 -36.28
CA SER A 401 -61.67 -76.82 -36.57
C SER A 401 -60.41 -77.33 -37.28
N ARG A 402 -60.05 -78.61 -37.06
CA ARG A 402 -59.06 -79.35 -37.84
C ARG A 402 -59.42 -79.36 -39.33
N LYS A 403 -58.42 -79.22 -40.19
CA LYS A 403 -58.15 -80.16 -41.28
C LYS A 403 -56.66 -80.44 -41.33
#